data_AF-A0A4P2QKF6-F1
#
_entry.id   AF-A0A4P2QKF6-F1
#
_cell.length_a   1.000
_cell.length_b   1.000
_cell.length_c   1.000
_cell.angle_alpha   90.00
_cell.angle_beta   90.00
_cell.angle_gamma   90.00
#
_symmetry.space_group_name_H-M   'P 1'
#
loop_
_entity.id
_entity.type
_entity.pdbx_description
1 polymer ?
#
loop_
_entity_poly.entity_id
_entity_poly.type
_entity_poly.pdbx_seq_one_letter_code
_entity_poly.pdbx_strand_id
1 'polypeptide(L)'
;MRRALPTGLLPLVLLAPAALSGWLGCHAIAGIEDRTYVPPEEEQEPPVSEACASYCADVMANCTGENQVYSTLDTCHGVCAALPAGDPLEPVDNTLACRARQAELAGLTGEPAVHCPAAGPGGDGVCGTNCESYCALQAAACTPELPTQAECVAKCAGLRNVEGFDAIENHEGDTLQCRLVHVSSATVDPDEHCQHASLMPVTPCIEPEGTEPSCEDFCQVVMTSCEDDRAVYDSIEQCLTVCAALPPGGTEDRSENTVGCRQYHAYSALLAPDTHCAHAGPGGDGHCGLDGDSTTTGNCASYCTLLEAACKEAFDEIFGDREACELDCGDVSGAGRDSGYAVASAEGPTVACRLLHVSRAFEDPTLCAAALGDPPCQ
;
A
#
# COMPACT_ATOMS: atom_id res chain seq x y z
N MET A 1 -41.14 -7.25 -28.79
CA MET A 1 -42.13 -6.18 -29.08
C MET A 1 -41.41 -4.84 -28.93
N ARG A 2 -41.21 -4.12 -30.04
CA ARG A 2 -40.54 -2.81 -30.09
C ARG A 2 -41.58 -1.70 -29.83
N ARG A 3 -41.22 -0.66 -29.08
CA ARG A 3 -41.94 0.62 -29.11
C ARG A 3 -40.95 1.78 -29.21
N ALA A 4 -41.08 2.50 -30.32
CA ALA A 4 -40.48 3.79 -30.61
C ALA A 4 -41.38 4.91 -30.06
N LEU A 5 -40.80 6.07 -29.79
CA LEU A 5 -41.51 7.34 -29.59
C LEU A 5 -40.93 8.43 -30.51
N PRO A 6 -41.75 9.43 -30.92
CA PRO A 6 -41.55 10.15 -32.16
C PRO A 6 -41.07 11.59 -32.01
N THR A 7 -40.61 12.10 -33.14
CA THR A 7 -40.33 13.48 -33.52
C THR A 7 -41.59 14.38 -33.48
N GLY A 8 -41.41 15.64 -33.07
CA GLY A 8 -42.42 16.69 -33.15
C GLY A 8 -41.84 17.99 -33.71
N LEU A 9 -42.24 18.33 -34.94
CA LEU A 9 -42.10 19.65 -35.59
C LEU A 9 -43.18 20.62 -35.09
N LEU A 10 -42.87 21.92 -34.99
CA LEU A 10 -43.88 23.00 -35.09
C LEU A 10 -43.29 24.25 -35.78
N PRO A 11 -44.13 25.10 -36.42
CA PRO A 11 -43.76 25.90 -37.58
C PRO A 11 -43.63 27.40 -37.35
N LEU A 12 -43.01 28.01 -38.36
CA LEU A 12 -42.92 29.43 -38.73
C LEU A 12 -44.26 30.19 -38.66
N VAL A 13 -44.25 31.42 -38.12
CA VAL A 13 -45.16 32.51 -38.52
C VAL A 13 -44.40 33.83 -38.59
N LEU A 14 -44.39 34.41 -39.80
CA LEU A 14 -43.92 35.76 -40.13
C LEU A 14 -44.84 36.83 -39.54
N LEU A 15 -44.27 37.97 -39.13
CA LEU A 15 -44.91 39.29 -39.27
C LEU A 15 -43.82 40.39 -39.26
N ALA A 16 -43.65 41.03 -40.41
CA ALA A 16 -42.88 42.25 -40.58
C ALA A 16 -43.79 43.48 -40.47
N PRO A 17 -43.26 44.62 -40.05
CA PRO A 17 -43.59 45.87 -40.71
C PRO A 17 -42.34 46.66 -41.11
N ALA A 18 -42.42 47.19 -42.33
CA ALA A 18 -41.47 48.12 -42.92
C ALA A 18 -41.54 49.50 -42.23
N ALA A 19 -40.38 50.06 -41.91
CA ALA A 19 -40.21 51.49 -41.69
C ALA A 19 -38.96 51.96 -42.44
N LEU A 20 -39.19 52.63 -43.55
CA LEU A 20 -38.21 53.45 -44.27
C LEU A 20 -37.99 54.74 -43.48
N SER A 21 -36.75 55.13 -43.25
CA SER A 21 -36.17 56.42 -43.69
C SER A 21 -35.04 56.88 -42.78
N GLY A 22 -33.88 57.08 -43.42
CA GLY A 22 -32.83 57.96 -42.97
C GLY A 22 -32.00 57.43 -41.81
N TRP A 23 -30.70 57.29 -42.04
CA TRP A 23 -29.73 58.23 -41.47
C TRP A 23 -28.36 57.88 -42.06
N LEU A 24 -27.77 58.87 -42.71
CA LEU A 24 -26.35 58.89 -43.07
C LEU A 24 -25.52 58.84 -41.78
N GLY A 25 -24.52 57.95 -41.76
CA GLY A 25 -23.33 58.09 -40.92
C GLY A 25 -23.31 57.26 -39.64
N CYS A 26 -22.68 56.07 -39.70
CA CYS A 26 -21.99 55.41 -38.56
C CYS A 26 -20.98 54.32 -39.01
N HIS A 27 -20.38 54.41 -40.21
CA HIS A 27 -19.34 53.44 -40.66
C HIS A 27 -17.94 53.65 -40.02
N ALA A 28 -17.85 54.25 -38.83
CA ALA A 28 -16.56 54.54 -38.20
C ALA A 28 -16.52 54.28 -36.68
N ILE A 29 -17.44 53.51 -36.10
CA ILE A 29 -17.40 53.15 -34.65
C ILE A 29 -17.73 51.67 -34.42
N ALA A 30 -17.26 50.79 -35.30
CA ALA A 30 -17.07 49.40 -34.95
C ALA A 30 -15.72 49.00 -35.54
N GLY A 31 -14.67 49.08 -34.71
CA GLY A 31 -13.36 48.49 -34.98
C GLY A 31 -13.48 46.96 -35.01
N ILE A 32 -14.15 46.45 -36.03
CA ILE A 32 -14.10 45.04 -36.38
C ILE A 32 -12.84 44.91 -37.22
N GLU A 33 -11.73 44.81 -36.52
CA GLU A 33 -10.48 44.31 -37.11
C GLU A 33 -10.76 42.87 -37.56
N ASP A 34 -10.27 42.51 -38.75
CA ASP A 34 -10.31 41.14 -39.25
C ASP A 34 -9.66 40.23 -38.20
N ARG A 35 -10.49 39.46 -37.49
CA ARG A 35 -10.02 38.46 -36.54
C ARG A 35 -9.55 37.27 -37.36
N THR A 36 -8.26 37.26 -37.69
CA THR A 36 -7.60 36.02 -38.11
C THR A 36 -7.80 35.00 -37.00
N TYR A 37 -8.33 33.83 -37.35
CA TYR A 37 -8.35 32.67 -36.48
C TYR A 37 -6.90 32.33 -36.10
N VAL A 38 -6.49 32.71 -34.90
CA VAL A 38 -5.30 32.17 -34.25
C VAL A 38 -5.78 30.83 -33.70
N PRO A 39 -5.25 29.69 -34.18
CA PRO A 39 -5.48 28.41 -33.52
C PRO A 39 -5.18 28.59 -32.03
N PRO A 40 -5.91 27.95 -31.11
CA PRO A 40 -5.49 27.97 -29.71
C PRO A 40 -4.01 27.57 -29.69
N GLU A 41 -3.15 28.48 -29.24
CA GLU A 41 -1.76 28.15 -28.94
C GLU A 41 -1.86 26.94 -28.02
N GLU A 42 -1.22 25.83 -28.41
CA GLU A 42 -1.06 24.66 -27.55
C GLU A 42 -0.70 25.22 -26.18
N GLU A 43 -1.58 25.00 -25.19
CA GLU A 43 -1.42 25.57 -23.85
C GLU A 43 -0.04 25.14 -23.38
N GLN A 44 0.93 26.06 -23.43
CA GLN A 44 2.29 25.77 -23.04
C GLN A 44 2.23 25.42 -21.57
N GLU A 45 2.49 24.15 -21.27
CA GLU A 45 2.61 23.70 -19.90
C GLU A 45 3.53 24.66 -19.14
N PRO A 46 3.15 25.06 -17.91
CA PRO A 46 3.94 26.02 -17.15
C PRO A 46 5.37 25.49 -17.06
N PRO A 47 6.37 26.33 -17.39
CA PRO A 47 7.75 25.88 -17.41
C PRO A 47 8.16 25.38 -16.02
N VAL A 48 8.85 24.24 -15.98
CA VAL A 48 9.50 23.74 -14.77
C VAL A 48 10.39 24.81 -14.16
N SER A 49 10.49 24.84 -12.84
CA SER A 49 11.34 25.82 -12.16
C SER A 49 12.81 25.65 -12.56
N GLU A 50 13.58 26.73 -12.58
CA GLU A 50 15.01 26.68 -12.89
C GLU A 50 15.78 25.74 -11.94
N ALA A 51 15.41 25.73 -10.66
CA ALA A 51 15.98 24.82 -9.66
C ALA A 51 15.72 23.35 -10.02
N CYS A 52 14.48 23.03 -10.43
CA CYS A 52 14.17 21.68 -10.89
C CYS A 52 14.94 21.31 -12.16
N ALA A 53 14.96 22.20 -13.16
CA ALA A 53 15.66 21.94 -14.41
C ALA A 53 17.16 21.68 -14.17
N SER A 54 17.79 22.44 -13.27
CA SER A 54 19.19 22.23 -12.87
C SER A 54 19.38 20.88 -12.18
N TYR A 55 18.57 20.58 -11.17
CA TYR A 55 18.62 19.29 -10.46
C TYR A 55 18.45 18.11 -11.42
N CYS A 56 17.45 18.17 -12.30
CA CYS A 56 17.18 17.09 -13.24
C CYS A 56 18.31 16.94 -14.28
N ALA A 57 18.95 18.03 -14.70
CA ALA A 57 20.15 17.93 -15.52
C ALA A 57 21.31 17.23 -14.78
N ASP A 58 21.56 17.61 -13.52
CA ASP A 58 22.67 17.06 -12.73
C ASP A 58 22.44 15.58 -12.36
N VAL A 59 21.24 15.22 -11.91
CA VAL A 59 20.94 13.84 -11.52
C VAL A 59 20.97 12.91 -12.74
N MET A 60 20.45 13.34 -13.89
CA MET A 60 20.49 12.53 -15.11
C MET A 60 21.91 12.38 -15.67
N ALA A 61 22.81 13.32 -15.38
CA ALA A 61 24.21 13.25 -15.79
C ALA A 61 25.06 12.41 -14.83
N ASN A 62 24.84 12.53 -13.52
CA ASN A 62 25.70 11.93 -12.49
C ASN A 62 25.21 10.55 -12.01
N CYS A 63 23.90 10.29 -12.11
CA CYS A 63 23.25 9.08 -11.62
C CYS A 63 22.76 8.23 -12.80
N THR A 64 23.65 7.36 -13.29
CA THR A 64 23.43 6.52 -14.49
C THR A 64 23.80 5.06 -14.20
N GLY A 65 23.41 4.15 -15.10
CA GLY A 65 23.66 2.70 -14.92
C GLY A 65 22.93 2.18 -13.68
N GLU A 66 23.61 1.40 -12.85
CA GLU A 66 23.11 0.85 -11.57
C GLU A 66 22.82 1.93 -10.50
N ASN A 67 23.07 3.20 -10.80
CA ASN A 67 22.74 4.33 -9.92
C ASN A 67 21.66 5.22 -10.53
N GLN A 68 21.01 4.78 -11.62
CA GLN A 68 19.97 5.54 -12.28
C GLN A 68 18.75 5.66 -11.37
N VAL A 69 18.32 6.88 -11.08
CA VAL A 69 17.16 7.13 -10.18
C VAL A 69 15.95 7.72 -10.88
N TYR A 70 16.03 7.98 -12.19
CA TYR A 70 14.89 8.31 -13.03
C TYR A 70 15.05 7.67 -14.40
N SER A 71 13.98 7.07 -14.92
CA SER A 71 13.96 6.47 -16.25
C SER A 71 13.96 7.53 -17.36
N THR A 72 13.32 8.68 -17.12
CA THR A 72 13.19 9.77 -18.09
C THR A 72 13.34 11.15 -17.43
N LEU A 73 13.65 12.16 -18.24
CA LEU A 73 13.70 13.55 -17.80
C LEU A 73 12.31 14.05 -17.35
N ASP A 74 11.24 13.62 -18.01
CA ASP A 74 9.87 14.04 -17.69
C ASP A 74 9.43 13.49 -16.33
N THR A 75 9.79 12.23 -16.01
CA THR A 75 9.58 11.66 -14.67
C THR A 75 10.34 12.45 -13.61
N CYS A 76 11.59 12.84 -13.86
CA CYS A 76 12.34 13.70 -12.93
C CYS A 76 11.64 15.05 -12.71
N HIS A 77 11.17 15.68 -13.79
CA HIS A 77 10.45 16.95 -13.71
C HIS A 77 9.10 16.83 -12.98
N GLY A 78 8.38 15.73 -13.17
CA GLY A 78 7.13 15.52 -12.43
C GLY A 78 7.37 15.32 -10.94
N VAL A 79 8.37 14.53 -10.56
CA VAL A 79 8.77 14.33 -9.15
C VAL A 79 9.26 15.63 -8.52
N CYS A 80 10.16 16.37 -9.18
CA CYS A 80 10.72 17.61 -8.62
C CYS A 80 9.62 18.66 -8.34
N ALA A 81 8.56 18.68 -9.17
CA ALA A 81 7.50 19.68 -9.09
C ALA A 81 6.56 19.39 -7.91
N ALA A 82 6.50 18.13 -7.48
CA ALA A 82 5.75 17.70 -6.31
C ALA A 82 6.51 17.92 -4.97
N LEU A 83 7.82 18.19 -5.02
CA LEU A 83 8.63 18.38 -3.83
C LEU A 83 8.63 19.83 -3.33
N PRO A 84 8.63 20.06 -2.01
CA PRO A 84 8.94 21.37 -1.44
C PRO A 84 10.33 21.83 -1.90
N ALA A 85 10.46 23.12 -2.25
CA ALA A 85 11.72 23.65 -2.78
C ALA A 85 12.90 23.51 -1.79
N GLY A 86 12.68 23.76 -0.49
CA GLY A 86 13.72 23.79 0.54
C GLY A 86 14.62 25.04 0.50
N ASP A 87 15.61 25.09 1.39
CA ASP A 87 16.66 26.13 1.40
C ASP A 87 17.96 25.57 0.80
N PRO A 88 18.47 26.12 -0.31
CA PRO A 88 19.76 25.70 -0.89
C PRO A 88 20.96 25.84 0.06
N LEU A 89 20.89 26.71 1.07
CA LEU A 89 21.95 26.88 2.08
C LEU A 89 21.84 25.88 3.23
N GLU A 90 20.66 25.32 3.45
CA GLU A 90 20.36 24.29 4.44
C GLU A 90 19.58 23.13 3.76
N PRO A 91 20.24 22.37 2.87
CA PRO A 91 19.59 21.38 2.03
C PRO A 91 19.29 20.10 2.84
N VAL A 92 18.25 20.14 3.67
CA VAL A 92 17.78 19.07 4.55
C VAL A 92 16.32 18.71 4.26
N ASP A 93 15.80 17.71 5.00
CA ASP A 93 14.42 17.22 4.91
C ASP A 93 14.03 16.71 3.51
N ASN A 94 12.75 16.36 3.34
CA ASN A 94 12.20 15.94 2.05
C ASN A 94 12.00 17.15 1.12
N THR A 95 13.11 17.66 0.57
CA THR A 95 13.13 18.86 -0.27
C THR A 95 13.91 18.68 -1.57
N LEU A 96 13.57 19.48 -2.58
CA LEU A 96 14.32 19.58 -3.83
C LEU A 96 15.76 20.04 -3.58
N ALA A 97 15.98 21.02 -2.70
CA ALA A 97 17.31 21.52 -2.36
C ALA A 97 18.23 20.40 -1.81
N CYS A 98 17.71 19.52 -0.95
CA CYS A 98 18.45 18.36 -0.47
C CYS A 98 18.85 17.42 -1.62
N ARG A 99 17.91 17.05 -2.49
CA ARG A 99 18.16 16.15 -3.62
C ARG A 99 19.13 16.74 -4.64
N ALA A 100 19.02 18.02 -4.93
CA ALA A 100 19.94 18.76 -5.79
C ALA A 100 21.38 18.68 -5.25
N ARG A 101 21.55 18.85 -3.94
CA ARG A 101 22.85 18.71 -3.30
C ARG A 101 23.42 17.30 -3.43
N GLN A 102 22.59 16.26 -3.27
CA GLN A 102 23.04 14.87 -3.45
C GLN A 102 23.43 14.56 -4.90
N ALA A 103 22.64 15.02 -5.88
CA ALA A 103 22.96 14.88 -7.30
C ALA A 103 24.29 15.56 -7.67
N GLU A 104 24.56 16.76 -7.13
CA GLU A 104 25.84 17.46 -7.30
C GLU A 104 27.00 16.68 -6.66
N LEU A 105 26.82 16.21 -5.42
CA LEU A 105 27.83 15.44 -4.68
C LEU A 105 28.20 14.14 -5.39
N ALA A 106 27.24 13.45 -6.01
CA ALA A 106 27.51 12.25 -6.81
C ALA A 106 28.58 12.50 -7.88
N GLY A 107 28.45 13.62 -8.62
CA GLY A 107 29.42 14.02 -9.65
C GLY A 107 30.74 14.57 -9.07
N LEU A 108 30.67 15.39 -8.02
CA LEU A 108 31.86 16.03 -7.44
C LEU A 108 32.78 15.06 -6.72
N THR A 109 32.22 14.07 -6.02
CA THR A 109 32.98 13.08 -5.25
C THR A 109 33.38 11.87 -6.11
N GLY A 110 32.62 11.58 -7.17
CA GLY A 110 32.75 10.34 -7.92
C GLY A 110 32.21 9.12 -7.17
N GLU A 111 31.31 9.32 -6.20
CA GLU A 111 30.70 8.28 -5.37
C GLU A 111 29.18 8.18 -5.62
N PRO A 112 28.72 7.86 -6.86
CA PRO A 112 27.30 7.84 -7.19
C PRO A 112 26.50 6.84 -6.35
N ALA A 113 27.06 5.69 -5.98
CA ALA A 113 26.38 4.71 -5.12
C ALA A 113 26.06 5.22 -3.71
N VAL A 114 26.76 6.27 -3.24
CA VAL A 114 26.51 6.90 -1.93
C VAL A 114 25.43 7.97 -2.04
N HIS A 115 25.41 8.71 -3.15
CA HIS A 115 24.64 9.94 -3.26
C HIS A 115 23.37 9.81 -4.11
N CYS A 116 23.39 8.95 -5.13
CA CYS A 116 22.27 8.83 -6.07
C CYS A 116 20.98 8.31 -5.43
N PRO A 117 20.99 7.30 -4.53
CA PRO A 117 19.76 6.89 -3.84
C PRO A 117 19.06 8.05 -3.11
N ALA A 118 19.85 8.88 -2.42
CA ALA A 118 19.36 10.08 -1.75
C ALA A 118 18.92 11.20 -2.71
N ALA A 119 19.55 11.28 -3.88
CA ALA A 119 19.14 12.17 -4.96
C ALA A 119 17.88 11.70 -5.70
N GLY A 120 17.48 10.43 -5.56
CA GLY A 120 16.32 9.83 -6.23
C GLY A 120 14.98 10.27 -5.66
N PRO A 121 13.86 9.63 -6.04
CA PRO A 121 12.51 10.01 -5.58
C PRO A 121 12.25 9.68 -4.10
N GLY A 122 12.90 8.63 -3.55
CA GLY A 122 12.69 8.19 -2.17
C GLY A 122 13.43 9.03 -1.11
N GLY A 123 14.65 9.49 -1.41
CA GLY A 123 15.48 10.27 -0.46
C GLY A 123 16.33 9.44 0.49
N ASP A 124 16.06 8.14 0.57
CA ASP A 124 16.92 7.13 1.19
C ASP A 124 17.33 7.49 2.63
N GLY A 125 16.43 8.17 3.36
CA GLY A 125 16.66 8.63 4.73
C GLY A 125 17.55 9.87 4.87
N VAL A 126 18.20 10.33 3.79
CA VAL A 126 19.07 11.51 3.77
C VAL A 126 18.26 12.77 3.45
N CYS A 127 17.45 12.71 2.40
CA CYS A 127 16.54 13.79 2.00
C CYS A 127 15.10 13.44 2.35
N GLY A 128 14.89 13.12 3.64
CA GLY A 128 13.66 12.51 4.15
C GLY A 128 13.65 10.99 3.98
N THR A 129 12.69 10.35 4.63
CA THR A 129 12.47 8.90 4.53
C THR A 129 11.80 8.53 3.21
N ASN A 130 11.99 7.29 2.77
CA ASN A 130 11.31 6.77 1.57
C ASN A 130 9.78 6.88 1.68
N CYS A 131 9.22 6.68 2.88
CA CYS A 131 7.77 6.81 3.11
C CYS A 131 7.28 8.25 3.07
N GLU A 132 8.02 9.22 3.63
CA GLU A 132 7.66 10.64 3.52
C GLU A 132 7.57 11.07 2.05
N SER A 133 8.53 10.64 1.24
CA SER A 133 8.58 10.98 -0.18
C SER A 133 7.52 10.24 -0.98
N TYR A 134 7.38 8.92 -0.79
CA TYR A 134 6.33 8.11 -1.42
C TYR A 134 4.94 8.70 -1.19
N CYS A 135 4.59 9.01 0.06
CA CYS A 135 3.28 9.56 0.40
C CYS A 135 3.06 10.97 -0.16
N ALA A 136 4.11 11.80 -0.20
CA ALA A 136 4.01 13.13 -0.80
C ALA A 136 3.76 13.05 -2.32
N LEU A 137 4.45 12.13 -3.00
CA LEU A 137 4.25 11.89 -4.43
C LEU A 137 2.88 11.27 -4.71
N GLN A 138 2.44 10.31 -3.88
CA GLN A 138 1.11 9.69 -4.03
C GLN A 138 0.01 10.74 -3.89
N ALA A 139 0.11 11.63 -2.90
CA ALA A 139 -0.86 12.71 -2.71
C ALA A 139 -0.85 13.76 -3.84
N ALA A 140 0.29 13.94 -4.51
CA ALA A 140 0.43 14.88 -5.62
C ALA A 140 -0.04 14.32 -6.97
N ALA A 141 0.23 13.04 -7.24
CA ALA A 141 0.00 12.42 -8.54
C ALA A 141 -1.27 11.56 -8.60
N CYS A 142 -1.71 11.01 -7.47
CA CYS A 142 -2.76 9.99 -7.41
C CYS A 142 -3.94 10.42 -6.51
N THR A 143 -5.03 9.66 -6.59
CA THR A 143 -6.10 9.76 -5.58
C THR A 143 -5.57 9.18 -4.27
N PRO A 144 -5.56 9.95 -3.16
CA PRO A 144 -5.04 9.46 -1.89
C PRO A 144 -5.84 8.25 -1.38
N GLU A 145 -5.14 7.19 -0.99
CA GLU A 145 -5.74 6.01 -0.35
C GLU A 145 -6.05 6.27 1.14
N LEU A 146 -5.27 7.16 1.76
CA LEU A 146 -5.40 7.52 3.16
C LEU A 146 -5.69 9.03 3.32
N PRO A 147 -6.47 9.43 4.35
CA PRO A 147 -6.89 10.81 4.54
C PRO A 147 -5.75 11.82 4.75
N THR A 148 -4.64 11.41 5.36
CA THR A 148 -3.55 12.32 5.74
C THR A 148 -2.17 11.78 5.41
N GLN A 149 -1.22 12.70 5.18
CA GLN A 149 0.19 12.39 4.99
C GLN A 149 0.76 11.56 6.15
N ALA A 150 0.46 11.94 7.39
CA ALA A 150 0.99 11.27 8.57
C ALA A 150 0.50 9.80 8.67
N GLU A 151 -0.77 9.57 8.33
CA GLU A 151 -1.35 8.23 8.28
C GLU A 151 -0.74 7.40 7.16
N CYS A 152 -0.54 7.99 5.97
CA CYS A 152 0.17 7.33 4.88
C CYS A 152 1.59 6.93 5.27
N VAL A 153 2.37 7.84 5.88
CA VAL A 153 3.74 7.55 6.31
C VAL A 153 3.76 6.43 7.36
N ALA A 154 2.82 6.46 8.31
CA ALA A 154 2.70 5.41 9.31
C ALA A 154 2.40 4.04 8.69
N LYS A 155 1.47 3.96 7.73
CA LYS A 155 1.12 2.69 7.06
C LYS A 155 2.18 2.22 6.06
N CYS A 156 2.85 3.15 5.39
CA CYS A 156 3.99 2.85 4.51
C CYS A 156 5.15 2.16 5.26
N ALA A 157 5.33 2.45 6.55
CA ALA A 157 6.36 1.79 7.36
C ALA A 157 6.17 0.25 7.47
N GLY A 158 4.98 -0.25 7.14
CA GLY A 158 4.69 -1.69 7.06
C GLY A 158 5.18 -2.36 5.78
N LEU A 159 5.59 -1.59 4.78
CA LEU A 159 6.07 -2.12 3.50
C LEU A 159 7.55 -2.52 3.59
N ARG A 160 7.91 -3.61 2.90
CA ARG A 160 9.31 -4.01 2.75
C ARG A 160 10.10 -2.93 2.04
N ASN A 161 11.12 -2.41 2.72
CA ASN A 161 12.04 -1.42 2.20
C ASN A 161 13.39 -2.10 1.95
N VAL A 162 13.76 -2.25 0.66
CA VAL A 162 15.03 -2.91 0.28
C VAL A 162 16.23 -1.96 0.27
N GLU A 163 16.05 -0.73 0.79
CA GLU A 163 17.00 0.39 0.69
C GLU A 163 17.40 0.67 -0.77
N GLY A 164 18.29 1.63 -1.04
CA GLY A 164 18.95 1.79 -2.34
C GLY A 164 18.02 1.81 -3.57
N PHE A 165 17.58 3.00 -3.98
CA PHE A 165 16.70 3.12 -5.14
C PHE A 165 17.46 3.02 -6.47
N ASP A 166 17.05 2.08 -7.32
CA ASP A 166 17.48 1.90 -8.70
C ASP A 166 16.23 1.83 -9.61
N ALA A 167 16.11 2.81 -10.50
CA ALA A 167 14.97 2.94 -11.40
C ALA A 167 14.90 1.84 -12.47
N ILE A 168 15.91 0.97 -12.63
CA ILE A 168 15.93 -0.16 -13.56
C ILE A 168 15.58 -1.46 -12.83
N GLU A 169 16.18 -1.69 -11.65
CA GLU A 169 16.01 -2.96 -10.93
C GLU A 169 14.73 -2.98 -10.09
N ASN A 170 14.23 -1.83 -9.65
CA ASN A 170 13.07 -1.77 -8.78
C ASN A 170 11.73 -1.65 -9.55
N HIS A 171 11.56 -2.33 -10.68
CA HIS A 171 10.31 -2.28 -11.46
C HIS A 171 9.29 -3.38 -11.10
N GLU A 172 9.67 -4.30 -10.22
CA GLU A 172 8.84 -5.44 -9.80
C GLU A 172 9.13 -5.83 -8.35
N GLY A 173 8.36 -6.80 -7.83
CA GLY A 173 8.48 -7.29 -6.47
C GLY A 173 7.72 -6.44 -5.46
N ASP A 174 7.34 -7.07 -4.34
CA ASP A 174 6.59 -6.39 -3.30
C ASP A 174 7.55 -5.56 -2.43
N THR A 175 7.88 -4.36 -2.91
CA THR A 175 8.79 -3.42 -2.24
C THR A 175 8.25 -2.00 -2.28
N LEU A 176 8.68 -1.18 -1.32
CA LEU A 176 8.47 0.27 -1.35
C LEU A 176 9.16 0.89 -2.57
N GLN A 177 10.32 0.37 -2.98
CA GLN A 177 11.08 0.84 -4.14
C GLN A 177 10.28 0.67 -5.44
N CYS A 178 9.64 -0.49 -5.65
CA CYS A 178 8.73 -0.69 -6.78
C CYS A 178 7.62 0.34 -6.82
N ARG A 179 6.97 0.56 -5.67
CA ARG A 179 5.93 1.57 -5.54
C ARG A 179 6.47 2.99 -5.77
N LEU A 180 7.70 3.29 -5.37
CA LEU A 180 8.37 4.56 -5.65
C LEU A 180 8.62 4.77 -7.15
N VAL A 181 9.00 3.73 -7.89
CA VAL A 181 9.12 3.80 -9.36
C VAL A 181 7.77 4.14 -10.00
N HIS A 182 6.71 3.46 -9.55
CA HIS A 182 5.38 3.69 -10.11
C HIS A 182 4.76 5.03 -9.70
N VAL A 183 4.91 5.46 -8.45
CA VAL A 183 4.41 6.77 -8.02
C VAL A 183 5.16 7.92 -8.69
N SER A 184 6.46 7.72 -8.97
CA SER A 184 7.25 8.67 -9.77
C SER A 184 6.76 8.71 -11.21
N SER A 185 6.47 7.57 -11.83
CA SER A 185 5.95 7.52 -13.20
C SER A 185 4.52 8.10 -13.29
N ALA A 186 3.72 7.97 -12.22
CA ALA A 186 2.39 8.54 -12.12
C ALA A 186 2.35 10.07 -12.15
N THR A 187 3.48 10.75 -11.88
CA THR A 187 3.54 12.22 -12.06
C THR A 187 3.44 12.64 -13.53
N VAL A 188 3.61 11.70 -14.46
CA VAL A 188 3.50 11.91 -15.91
C VAL A 188 2.25 11.20 -16.47
N ASP A 189 2.02 9.94 -16.08
CA ASP A 189 0.88 9.14 -16.54
C ASP A 189 0.16 8.49 -15.34
N PRO A 190 -0.72 9.23 -14.64
CA PRO A 190 -1.35 8.75 -13.41
C PRO A 190 -2.33 7.60 -13.67
N ASP A 191 -3.01 7.58 -14.82
CA ASP A 191 -4.02 6.56 -15.15
C ASP A 191 -3.39 5.16 -15.24
N GLU A 192 -2.17 5.06 -15.79
CA GLU A 192 -1.45 3.78 -15.92
C GLU A 192 -0.75 3.36 -14.62
N HIS A 193 -0.21 4.31 -13.85
CA HIS A 193 0.74 3.98 -12.79
C HIS A 193 0.22 4.09 -11.36
N CYS A 194 -0.85 4.84 -11.09
CA CYS A 194 -1.33 5.02 -9.72
C CYS A 194 -1.75 3.71 -9.04
N GLN A 195 -2.38 2.79 -9.78
CA GLN A 195 -2.81 1.50 -9.22
C GLN A 195 -1.63 0.61 -8.78
N HIS A 196 -0.46 0.75 -9.41
CA HIS A 196 0.76 0.00 -9.07
C HIS A 196 1.52 0.61 -7.89
N ALA A 197 1.22 1.86 -7.55
CA ALA A 197 1.78 2.58 -6.43
C ALA A 197 0.94 2.44 -5.15
N SER A 198 -0.03 1.52 -5.10
CA SER A 198 -0.88 1.29 -3.92
C SER A 198 -0.08 0.75 -2.73
N LEU A 199 -0.54 1.01 -1.51
CA LEU A 199 -0.05 0.30 -0.31
C LEU A 199 -0.32 -1.20 -0.42
N MET A 200 -1.46 -1.58 -1.02
CA MET A 200 -1.73 -2.98 -1.36
C MET A 200 -0.78 -3.43 -2.48
N PRO A 201 -0.20 -4.64 -2.38
CA PRO A 201 0.55 -5.20 -3.49
C PRO A 201 -0.37 -5.42 -4.70
N VAL A 202 -0.04 -4.78 -5.83
CA VAL A 202 -0.73 -4.93 -7.12
C VAL A 202 0.33 -5.06 -8.21
N THR A 203 0.10 -5.93 -9.20
CA THR A 203 1.03 -6.13 -10.33
C THR A 203 1.44 -4.77 -10.93
N PRO A 204 2.73 -4.50 -11.17
CA PRO A 204 3.88 -5.41 -11.06
C PRO A 204 4.55 -5.45 -9.67
N CYS A 205 4.15 -4.59 -8.72
CA CYS A 205 4.71 -4.56 -7.36
C CYS A 205 4.11 -5.65 -6.46
N ILE A 206 4.21 -6.89 -6.92
CA ILE A 206 3.86 -8.11 -6.18
C ILE A 206 5.01 -9.09 -6.30
N GLU A 207 5.08 -10.03 -5.37
CA GLU A 207 5.93 -11.20 -5.55
C GLU A 207 5.45 -12.09 -6.71
N PRO A 208 6.37 -12.82 -7.37
CA PRO A 208 6.00 -13.87 -8.30
C PRO A 208 5.09 -14.93 -7.66
N GLU A 209 4.18 -15.52 -8.44
CA GLU A 209 3.32 -16.62 -8.00
C GLU A 209 4.14 -17.79 -7.43
N GLY A 210 3.69 -18.34 -6.30
CA GLY A 210 4.38 -19.41 -5.59
C GLY A 210 5.59 -18.96 -4.77
N THR A 211 5.84 -17.65 -4.67
CA THR A 211 6.80 -17.11 -3.70
C THR A 211 6.31 -17.38 -2.29
N GLU A 212 7.18 -17.96 -1.47
CA GLU A 212 6.95 -18.18 -0.05
C GLU A 212 6.99 -16.83 0.70
N PRO A 213 5.99 -16.50 1.53
CA PRO A 213 5.98 -15.27 2.31
C PRO A 213 7.06 -15.27 3.39
N SER A 214 7.75 -14.15 3.59
CA SER A 214 8.67 -13.95 4.71
C SER A 214 7.89 -13.66 6.00
N CYS A 215 8.29 -14.31 7.10
CA CYS A 215 7.74 -14.00 8.41
C CYS A 215 8.12 -12.60 8.87
N GLU A 216 9.31 -12.10 8.53
CA GLU A 216 9.73 -10.73 8.83
C GLU A 216 8.83 -9.71 8.11
N ASP A 217 8.58 -9.89 6.81
CA ASP A 217 7.72 -9.00 6.03
C ASP A 217 6.27 -9.05 6.53
N PHE A 218 5.72 -10.25 6.74
CA PHE A 218 4.38 -10.44 7.30
C PHE A 218 4.26 -9.76 8.67
N CYS A 219 5.21 -10.01 9.58
CA CYS A 219 5.16 -9.46 10.92
C CYS A 219 5.37 -7.95 10.93
N GLN A 220 6.17 -7.39 10.01
CA GLN A 220 6.29 -5.95 9.85
C GLN A 220 4.95 -5.31 9.45
N VAL A 221 4.26 -5.85 8.43
CA VAL A 221 3.00 -5.28 7.96
C VAL A 221 1.86 -5.46 8.98
N VAL A 222 1.75 -6.62 9.64
CA VAL A 222 0.66 -6.86 10.60
C VAL A 222 0.82 -6.00 11.86
N MET A 223 2.04 -5.82 12.35
CA MET A 223 2.29 -4.98 13.53
C MET A 223 2.10 -3.49 13.21
N THR A 224 2.24 -3.08 11.95
CA THR A 224 1.97 -1.70 11.50
C THR A 224 0.48 -1.44 11.23
N SER A 225 -0.22 -2.44 10.70
CA SER A 225 -1.63 -2.30 10.32
C SER A 225 -2.57 -2.45 11.52
N CYS A 226 -2.24 -3.35 12.45
CA CYS A 226 -3.11 -3.79 13.54
C CYS A 226 -2.54 -3.42 14.91
N GLU A 227 -2.93 -2.24 15.38
CA GLU A 227 -2.48 -1.65 16.64
C GLU A 227 -3.64 -1.54 17.65
N ASP A 228 -3.34 -1.08 18.86
CA ASP A 228 -4.31 -0.81 19.93
C ASP A 228 -5.25 -2.00 20.21
N ASP A 229 -6.56 -1.78 20.16
CA ASP A 229 -7.59 -2.78 20.41
C ASP A 229 -7.73 -3.81 19.28
N ARG A 230 -7.03 -3.60 18.15
CA ARG A 230 -6.98 -4.51 17.01
C ARG A 230 -5.67 -5.29 16.94
N ALA A 231 -4.76 -5.09 17.89
CA ALA A 231 -3.51 -5.84 17.94
C ALA A 231 -3.80 -7.35 18.00
N VAL A 232 -3.21 -8.10 17.07
CA VAL A 232 -3.37 -9.56 16.97
C VAL A 232 -2.13 -10.34 17.44
N TYR A 233 -1.07 -9.65 17.80
CA TYR A 233 0.11 -10.21 18.45
C TYR A 233 0.54 -9.29 19.60
N ASP A 234 1.04 -9.88 20.69
CA ASP A 234 1.58 -9.13 21.84
C ASP A 234 2.90 -8.41 21.49
N SER A 235 3.70 -9.00 20.60
CA SER A 235 5.03 -8.54 20.23
C SER A 235 5.44 -9.05 18.85
N ILE A 236 6.51 -8.46 18.30
CA ILE A 236 7.12 -8.93 17.04
C ILE A 236 7.70 -10.34 17.22
N GLU A 237 8.28 -10.66 18.37
CA GLU A 237 8.82 -11.98 18.68
C GLU A 237 7.73 -13.06 18.71
N GLN A 238 6.57 -12.75 19.32
CA GLN A 238 5.42 -13.64 19.28
C GLN A 238 4.90 -13.84 17.85
N CYS A 239 4.81 -12.76 17.06
CA CYS A 239 4.40 -12.86 15.66
C CYS A 239 5.32 -13.80 14.87
N LEU A 240 6.65 -13.62 15.00
CA LEU A 240 7.64 -14.42 14.27
C LEU A 240 7.58 -15.91 14.65
N THR A 241 7.41 -16.23 15.94
CA THR A 241 7.31 -17.62 16.40
C THR A 241 6.01 -18.29 15.95
N VAL A 242 4.88 -17.58 15.99
CA VAL A 242 3.60 -18.07 15.45
C VAL A 242 3.70 -18.27 13.94
N CYS A 243 4.29 -17.31 13.22
CA CYS A 243 4.47 -17.39 11.77
C CYS A 243 5.28 -18.62 11.37
N ALA A 244 6.40 -18.88 12.05
CA ALA A 244 7.27 -20.03 11.78
C ALA A 244 6.60 -21.39 12.04
N ALA A 245 5.51 -21.43 12.82
CA ALA A 245 4.75 -22.65 13.11
C ALA A 245 3.61 -22.90 12.12
N LEU A 246 3.22 -21.91 11.33
CA LEU A 246 2.17 -22.03 10.32
C LEU A 246 2.77 -22.48 8.98
N PRO A 247 2.00 -23.21 8.14
CA PRO A 247 2.41 -23.45 6.76
C PRO A 247 2.63 -22.10 6.06
N PRO A 248 3.74 -21.89 5.35
CA PRO A 248 4.01 -20.59 4.75
C PRO A 248 3.06 -20.30 3.58
N GLY A 249 2.81 -21.31 2.74
CA GLY A 249 1.96 -21.16 1.54
C GLY A 249 2.60 -20.28 0.47
N GLY A 250 1.77 -19.70 -0.39
CA GLY A 250 2.18 -18.73 -1.41
C GLY A 250 1.62 -17.33 -1.12
N THR A 251 2.32 -16.28 -1.54
CA THR A 251 1.83 -14.88 -1.43
C THR A 251 0.50 -14.62 -2.16
N GLU A 252 0.10 -15.52 -3.07
CA GLU A 252 -1.20 -15.54 -3.75
C GLU A 252 -2.35 -16.14 -2.93
N ASP A 253 -2.07 -16.83 -1.82
CA ASP A 253 -3.09 -17.49 -0.99
C ASP A 253 -4.09 -16.48 -0.42
N ARG A 254 -5.37 -16.86 -0.38
CA ARG A 254 -6.46 -15.97 0.07
C ARG A 254 -7.41 -16.62 1.06
N SER A 255 -7.36 -17.95 1.18
CA SER A 255 -8.28 -18.71 2.04
C SER A 255 -7.65 -19.87 2.77
N GLU A 256 -6.46 -20.29 2.35
CA GLU A 256 -5.70 -21.40 2.87
C GLU A 256 -5.19 -21.08 4.29
N ASN A 257 -4.96 -22.11 5.13
CA ASN A 257 -4.34 -21.89 6.45
C ASN A 257 -2.84 -21.64 6.31
N THR A 258 -2.48 -20.50 5.73
CA THR A 258 -1.09 -20.17 5.40
C THR A 258 -0.70 -18.77 5.84
N VAL A 259 0.61 -18.54 5.99
CA VAL A 259 1.17 -17.19 6.22
C VAL A 259 0.82 -16.28 5.03
N GLY A 260 0.78 -16.81 3.81
CA GLY A 260 0.44 -16.04 2.61
C GLY A 260 -0.95 -15.41 2.66
N CYS A 261 -1.95 -16.19 3.09
CA CYS A 261 -3.30 -15.67 3.34
C CYS A 261 -3.31 -14.58 4.42
N ARG A 262 -2.54 -14.78 5.50
CA ARG A 262 -2.44 -13.81 6.60
C ARG A 262 -1.77 -12.51 6.14
N GLN A 263 -0.73 -12.61 5.32
CA GLN A 263 -0.04 -11.46 4.75
C GLN A 263 -0.96 -10.65 3.84
N TYR A 264 -1.80 -11.31 3.02
CA TYR A 264 -2.83 -10.63 2.23
C TYR A 264 -3.78 -9.79 3.12
N HIS A 265 -4.23 -10.37 4.24
CA HIS A 265 -5.09 -9.65 5.17
C HIS A 265 -4.36 -8.55 5.95
N ALA A 266 -3.08 -8.75 6.29
CA ALA A 266 -2.28 -7.72 6.92
C ALA A 266 -2.07 -6.50 6.01
N TYR A 267 -1.82 -6.71 4.71
CA TYR A 267 -1.84 -5.63 3.73
C TYR A 267 -3.20 -4.96 3.65
N SER A 268 -4.29 -5.75 3.57
CA SER A 268 -5.65 -5.22 3.50
C SER A 268 -6.01 -4.38 4.73
N ALA A 269 -5.45 -4.72 5.90
CA ALA A 269 -5.60 -3.98 7.14
C ALA A 269 -4.89 -2.63 7.14
N LEU A 270 -3.95 -2.34 6.22
CA LEU A 270 -3.39 -0.99 6.07
C LEU A 270 -4.47 0.03 5.67
N LEU A 271 -5.50 -0.41 4.94
CA LEU A 271 -6.59 0.45 4.45
C LEU A 271 -7.92 0.20 5.16
N ALA A 272 -8.13 -0.98 5.75
CA ALA A 272 -9.37 -1.36 6.43
C ALA A 272 -9.10 -2.25 7.67
N PRO A 273 -8.45 -1.71 8.73
CA PRO A 273 -8.01 -2.50 9.87
C PRO A 273 -9.16 -3.16 10.63
N ASP A 274 -10.32 -2.49 10.75
CA ASP A 274 -11.51 -3.04 11.39
C ASP A 274 -12.01 -4.35 10.75
N THR A 275 -11.79 -4.52 9.46
CA THR A 275 -12.28 -5.68 8.71
C THR A 275 -11.24 -6.80 8.65
N HIS A 276 -9.95 -6.47 8.61
CA HIS A 276 -8.94 -7.46 8.23
C HIS A 276 -7.98 -7.86 9.34
N CYS A 277 -7.88 -7.11 10.44
CA CYS A 277 -6.91 -7.43 11.49
C CYS A 277 -7.11 -8.81 12.10
N ALA A 278 -8.34 -9.18 12.47
CA ALA A 278 -8.63 -10.50 13.03
C ALA A 278 -8.24 -11.64 12.07
N HIS A 279 -8.35 -11.43 10.76
CA HIS A 279 -8.02 -12.42 9.75
C HIS A 279 -6.50 -12.62 9.61
N ALA A 280 -5.71 -11.59 9.89
CA ALA A 280 -4.25 -11.68 9.90
C ALA A 280 -3.69 -12.33 11.19
N GLY A 281 -4.50 -12.42 12.25
CA GLY A 281 -4.08 -12.98 13.54
C GLY A 281 -3.91 -14.51 13.55
N PRO A 282 -3.45 -15.12 14.66
CA PRO A 282 -3.11 -16.55 14.75
C PRO A 282 -4.21 -17.52 14.32
N GLY A 283 -5.49 -17.18 14.52
CA GLY A 283 -6.62 -18.04 14.16
C GLY A 283 -7.09 -17.90 12.71
N GLY A 284 -6.87 -16.74 12.08
CA GLY A 284 -7.36 -16.46 10.72
C GLY A 284 -8.81 -16.04 10.62
N ASP A 285 -9.51 -16.00 11.74
CA ASP A 285 -10.91 -15.64 11.88
C ASP A 285 -11.85 -16.42 10.95
N GLY A 286 -11.43 -17.64 10.56
CA GLY A 286 -12.11 -18.46 9.55
C GLY A 286 -12.04 -17.90 8.12
N HIS A 287 -11.16 -16.95 7.81
CA HIS A 287 -10.81 -16.55 6.45
C HIS A 287 -9.55 -17.25 5.96
N CYS A 288 -8.51 -17.35 6.80
CA CYS A 288 -7.34 -18.19 6.53
C CYS A 288 -7.50 -19.54 7.23
N GLY A 289 -7.75 -20.59 6.44
CA GLY A 289 -8.02 -21.96 6.88
C GLY A 289 -9.34 -22.55 6.41
N LEU A 290 -9.92 -22.02 5.33
CA LEU A 290 -11.07 -22.61 4.65
C LEU A 290 -10.60 -23.63 3.60
N ASP A 291 -10.11 -24.78 4.03
CA ASP A 291 -9.74 -25.86 3.11
C ASP A 291 -10.99 -26.69 2.73
N GLY A 292 -11.75 -26.24 1.72
CA GLY A 292 -12.77 -27.06 1.04
C GLY A 292 -13.89 -27.64 1.92
N ASP A 293 -14.17 -28.95 1.77
CA ASP A 293 -15.26 -29.71 2.44
C ASP A 293 -14.95 -30.03 3.92
N SER A 294 -14.04 -29.27 4.55
CA SER A 294 -13.76 -29.44 5.97
C SER A 294 -15.01 -29.15 6.80
N THR A 295 -15.33 -30.06 7.71
CA THR A 295 -16.42 -29.90 8.68
C THR A 295 -16.02 -29.00 9.86
N THR A 296 -14.75 -28.60 9.92
CA THR A 296 -14.17 -27.77 10.99
C THR A 296 -13.93 -26.34 10.48
N THR A 297 -13.90 -25.37 11.39
CA THR A 297 -13.71 -23.96 11.03
C THR A 297 -12.21 -23.65 10.86
N GLY A 298 -11.87 -22.66 10.03
CA GLY A 298 -10.46 -22.24 9.85
C GLY A 298 -9.77 -21.81 11.15
N ASN A 299 -10.52 -21.27 12.10
CA ASN A 299 -10.02 -20.95 13.45
C ASN A 299 -9.49 -22.20 14.17
N CYS A 300 -10.22 -23.32 14.10
CA CYS A 300 -9.82 -24.56 14.77
C CYS A 300 -8.65 -25.24 14.08
N ALA A 301 -8.62 -25.26 12.75
CA ALA A 301 -7.48 -25.77 11.99
C ALA A 301 -6.18 -25.05 12.35
N SER A 302 -6.22 -23.72 12.43
CA SER A 302 -5.06 -22.92 12.83
C SER A 302 -4.69 -23.12 14.30
N TYR A 303 -5.66 -23.04 15.21
CA TYR A 303 -5.44 -23.28 16.64
C TYR A 303 -4.76 -24.64 16.90
N CYS A 304 -5.28 -25.72 16.32
CA CYS A 304 -4.73 -27.06 16.54
C CYS A 304 -3.35 -27.25 15.90
N THR A 305 -3.08 -26.59 14.77
CA THR A 305 -1.73 -26.53 14.18
C THR A 305 -0.74 -25.88 15.16
N LEU A 306 -1.11 -24.73 15.73
CA LEU A 306 -0.26 -24.01 16.69
C LEU A 306 -0.10 -24.79 18.01
N LEU A 307 -1.17 -25.44 18.49
CA LEU A 307 -1.16 -26.21 19.73
C LEU A 307 -0.26 -27.44 19.64
N GLU A 308 -0.33 -28.16 18.52
CA GLU A 308 0.57 -29.29 18.26
C GLU A 308 2.03 -28.84 18.22
N ALA A 309 2.31 -27.66 17.64
CA ALA A 309 3.65 -27.10 17.54
C ALA A 309 4.21 -26.61 18.89
N ALA A 310 3.44 -25.80 19.62
CA ALA A 310 3.90 -25.18 20.88
C ALA A 310 3.81 -26.13 22.09
N CYS A 311 2.82 -27.01 22.11
CA CYS A 311 2.42 -27.79 23.28
C CYS A 311 2.38 -29.30 23.01
N LYS A 312 3.33 -29.79 22.20
CA LYS A 312 3.31 -31.16 21.66
C LYS A 312 3.02 -32.27 22.68
N GLU A 313 3.68 -32.25 23.84
CA GLU A 313 3.49 -33.30 24.85
C GLU A 313 2.05 -33.35 25.37
N ALA A 314 1.46 -32.18 25.65
CA ALA A 314 0.09 -32.09 26.14
C ALA A 314 -0.93 -32.34 25.02
N PHE A 315 -0.61 -31.93 23.78
CA PHE A 315 -1.41 -32.22 22.60
C PHE A 315 -1.53 -33.73 22.35
N ASP A 316 -0.40 -34.44 22.34
CA ASP A 316 -0.33 -35.89 22.10
C ASP A 316 -1.05 -36.68 23.21
N GLU A 317 -1.08 -36.18 24.45
CA GLU A 317 -1.81 -36.78 25.57
C GLU A 317 -3.34 -36.71 25.41
N ILE A 318 -3.86 -35.61 24.84
CA ILE A 318 -5.29 -35.30 24.85
C ILE A 318 -5.99 -35.71 23.54
N PHE A 319 -5.46 -35.30 22.39
CA PHE A 319 -6.21 -35.38 21.12
C PHE A 319 -5.80 -36.56 20.25
N GLY A 320 -4.57 -37.06 20.37
CA GLY A 320 -4.04 -38.14 19.54
C GLY A 320 -3.71 -37.74 18.10
N ASP A 321 -4.54 -36.89 17.47
CA ASP A 321 -4.26 -36.24 16.18
C ASP A 321 -4.97 -34.87 16.06
N ARG A 322 -4.70 -34.18 14.94
CA ARG A 322 -5.23 -32.84 14.66
C ARG A 322 -6.74 -32.83 14.39
N GLU A 323 -7.26 -33.85 13.73
CA GLU A 323 -8.70 -33.95 13.43
C GLU A 323 -9.52 -34.02 14.72
N ALA A 324 -9.06 -34.81 15.70
CA ALA A 324 -9.68 -34.87 17.02
C ALA A 324 -9.60 -33.54 17.78
N CYS A 325 -8.48 -32.82 17.69
CA CYS A 325 -8.35 -31.47 18.26
C CYS A 325 -9.34 -30.49 17.62
N GLU A 326 -9.47 -30.50 16.29
CA GLU A 326 -10.35 -29.57 15.58
C GLU A 326 -11.83 -29.83 15.88
N LEU A 327 -12.22 -31.10 16.04
CA LEU A 327 -13.57 -31.48 16.47
C LEU A 327 -13.89 -30.97 17.89
N ASP A 328 -12.96 -31.12 18.85
CA ASP A 328 -13.12 -30.56 20.21
C ASP A 328 -13.22 -29.03 20.18
N CYS A 329 -12.34 -28.39 19.42
CA CYS A 329 -12.35 -26.94 19.24
C CYS A 329 -13.68 -26.43 18.67
N GLY A 330 -14.33 -27.19 17.79
CA GLY A 330 -15.61 -26.83 17.16
C GLY A 330 -16.75 -26.57 18.17
N ASP A 331 -16.67 -27.15 19.37
CA ASP A 331 -17.65 -26.94 20.45
C ASP A 331 -17.33 -25.73 21.34
N VAL A 332 -16.18 -25.08 21.14
CA VAL A 332 -15.74 -23.92 21.92
C VAL A 332 -16.29 -22.61 21.32
N SER A 333 -16.73 -21.69 22.18
CA SER A 333 -17.21 -20.37 21.75
C SER A 333 -16.14 -19.62 20.95
N GLY A 334 -16.52 -19.03 19.82
CA GLY A 334 -15.59 -18.33 18.93
C GLY A 334 -14.90 -19.22 17.89
N ALA A 335 -15.26 -20.51 17.80
CA ALA A 335 -14.80 -21.39 16.73
C ALA A 335 -15.26 -20.93 15.34
N GLY A 336 -16.47 -20.37 15.21
CA GLY A 336 -17.01 -19.91 13.92
C GLY A 336 -16.19 -18.81 13.24
N ARG A 337 -16.45 -18.60 11.94
CA ARG A 337 -15.91 -17.49 11.15
C ARG A 337 -16.39 -16.14 11.70
N ASP A 338 -15.58 -15.09 11.53
CA ASP A 338 -15.87 -13.72 11.95
C ASP A 338 -16.14 -13.63 13.47
N SER A 339 -15.41 -14.42 14.27
CA SER A 339 -15.50 -14.39 15.72
C SER A 339 -14.71 -13.23 16.35
N GLY A 340 -13.78 -12.63 15.59
CA GLY A 340 -13.10 -11.39 15.95
C GLY A 340 -12.02 -11.58 17.01
N TYR A 341 -10.88 -12.14 16.61
CA TYR A 341 -9.70 -12.24 17.48
C TYR A 341 -8.95 -10.90 17.57
N ALA A 342 -8.68 -10.48 18.81
CA ALA A 342 -7.67 -9.47 19.15
C ALA A 342 -7.10 -9.81 20.54
N VAL A 343 -5.85 -9.44 20.79
CA VAL A 343 -5.16 -9.67 22.07
C VAL A 343 -5.94 -9.05 23.23
N ALA A 344 -6.48 -7.84 23.04
CA ALA A 344 -7.18 -7.09 24.08
C ALA A 344 -8.52 -7.73 24.52
N SER A 345 -9.13 -8.57 23.69
CA SER A 345 -10.44 -9.19 23.93
C SER A 345 -10.39 -10.72 24.04
N ALA A 346 -9.19 -11.32 23.98
CA ALA A 346 -8.98 -12.76 24.04
C ALA A 346 -9.06 -13.28 25.49
N GLU A 347 -10.29 -13.43 25.98
CA GLU A 347 -10.59 -13.88 27.36
C GLU A 347 -11.74 -14.91 27.42
N GLY A 348 -11.92 -15.49 28.62
CA GLY A 348 -13.00 -16.44 28.94
C GLY A 348 -12.87 -17.80 28.24
N PRO A 349 -13.94 -18.63 28.26
CA PRO A 349 -13.95 -19.94 27.63
C PRO A 349 -14.15 -19.86 26.11
N THR A 350 -13.20 -19.22 25.43
CA THR A 350 -13.25 -18.94 23.99
C THR A 350 -12.04 -19.47 23.26
N VAL A 351 -12.20 -19.73 21.96
CA VAL A 351 -11.08 -20.02 21.05
C VAL A 351 -10.11 -18.84 21.02
N ALA A 352 -10.58 -17.60 21.16
CA ALA A 352 -9.72 -16.44 21.23
C ALA A 352 -8.76 -16.48 22.44
N CYS A 353 -9.26 -16.81 23.63
CA CYS A 353 -8.40 -17.00 24.82
C CYS A 353 -7.36 -18.10 24.59
N ARG A 354 -7.78 -19.24 24.04
CA ARG A 354 -6.89 -20.36 23.73
C ARG A 354 -5.83 -19.99 22.67
N LEU A 355 -6.20 -19.24 21.64
CA LEU A 355 -5.30 -18.71 20.61
C LEU A 355 -4.24 -17.78 21.21
N LEU A 356 -4.64 -16.87 22.10
CA LEU A 356 -3.69 -15.99 22.78
C LEU A 356 -2.67 -16.81 23.59
N HIS A 357 -3.15 -17.80 24.35
CA HIS A 357 -2.27 -18.59 25.22
C HIS A 357 -1.41 -19.60 24.46
N VAL A 358 -1.87 -20.15 23.33
CA VAL A 358 -1.02 -20.99 22.47
C VAL A 358 0.06 -20.16 21.78
N SER A 359 -0.25 -18.93 21.36
CA SER A 359 0.75 -18.00 20.82
C SER A 359 1.82 -17.65 21.85
N ARG A 360 1.44 -17.39 23.10
CA ARG A 360 2.38 -17.14 24.20
C ARG A 360 3.17 -18.39 24.62
N ALA A 361 2.64 -19.59 24.38
CA ALA A 361 3.28 -20.83 24.79
C ALA A 361 4.58 -21.14 24.02
N PHE A 362 4.78 -20.53 22.84
CA PHE A 362 6.07 -20.58 22.13
C PHE A 362 7.22 -19.95 22.94
N GLU A 363 6.92 -18.97 23.79
CA GLU A 363 7.90 -18.30 24.66
C GLU A 363 7.86 -18.84 26.09
N ASP A 364 6.67 -19.24 26.57
CA ASP A 364 6.47 -19.80 27.91
C ASP A 364 5.59 -21.08 27.87
N PRO A 365 6.22 -22.27 27.79
CA PRO A 365 5.49 -23.55 27.75
C PRO A 365 4.58 -23.81 28.96
N THR A 366 4.73 -23.06 30.07
CA THR A 366 3.83 -23.20 31.22
C THR A 366 2.39 -22.75 30.90
N LEU A 367 2.20 -22.03 29.80
CA LEU A 367 0.90 -21.57 29.32
C LEU A 367 0.13 -22.62 28.51
N CYS A 368 0.70 -23.80 28.25
CA CYS A 368 0.02 -24.87 27.52
C CYS A 368 -1.29 -25.33 28.17
N ALA A 369 -1.38 -25.30 29.51
CA ALA A 369 -2.64 -25.60 30.20
C ALA A 369 -3.75 -24.60 29.80
N ALA A 370 -3.45 -23.30 29.82
CA ALA A 370 -4.40 -22.27 29.39
C ALA A 370 -4.75 -22.40 27.91
N ALA A 371 -3.77 -22.74 27.06
CA ALA A 371 -4.00 -23.02 25.65
C ALA A 371 -4.97 -24.20 25.43
N LEU A 372 -5.06 -25.13 26.37
CA LEU A 372 -6.00 -26.26 26.37
C LEU A 372 -7.37 -25.96 27.00
N GLY A 373 -7.57 -24.75 27.52
CA GLY A 373 -8.82 -24.33 28.16
C GLY A 373 -8.84 -24.41 29.68
N ASP A 374 -7.70 -24.67 30.33
CA ASP A 374 -7.58 -24.44 31.78
C ASP A 374 -7.58 -22.92 32.08
N PRO A 375 -7.77 -22.50 33.35
CA PRO A 375 -7.69 -21.10 33.71
C PRO A 375 -6.44 -20.40 33.15
N PRO A 376 -6.59 -19.21 32.54
CA PRO A 376 -7.77 -18.34 32.57
C PRO A 376 -8.84 -18.61 31.48
N CYS A 377 -8.71 -19.63 30.64
CA CYS A 377 -9.62 -19.89 29.51
C CYS A 377 -10.75 -20.88 29.80
N GLN A 378 -11.21 -20.97 31.06
CA GLN A 378 -12.23 -21.93 31.53
C GLN A 378 -13.64 -21.32 31.61
#